data_AF-A0A9D0VLN6-F1
#
_entry.id   AF-A0A9D0VLN6-F1
#
_cell.length_a   1.000
_cell.length_b   1.000
_cell.length_c   1.000
_cell.angle_alpha   90.00
_cell.angle_beta   90.00
_cell.angle_gamma   90.00
#
_symmetry.space_group_name_H-M   'P 1'
#
loop_
_entity.id
_entity.type
_entity.pdbx_description
1 polymer ?
#
loop_
_entity_poly.entity_id
_entity_poly.type
_entity_poly.pdbx_seq_one_letter_code
_entity_poly.pdbx_strand_id
1 'polypeptide(L)'
;MAIRTAGSPSDMFAVLLSGDDRWLGRLLPPSGDGPPWLLFPWSPGLAALPLGSPLALAAVSRATDEPAQGRGRLSAVSVQGSKLAIELQLEDRSLWAEVMPDVQLPTSDRRSWPRHPKTHTDTRVPVYIDAGPRSARRLVGRLVDTSPGGLGLRFPMQAEPRLCQAELLLCSMILDGSLVSRRCMVRHRRLLPVGVRYGLAFLGTGTGAGADVRYEAQWTCSSCGADPLLADSHLHCPSCGRPRGSTPTRLPDWDELLTEGAHRFTGSARTCLRCGAAWAGLARNCGHCGTRLPRQGLGP
;
A
#
# COMPACT_ATOMS: atom_id res chain seq x y z
N MET A 1 1.09 16.25 -18.64
CA MET A 1 2.37 15.68 -18.17
C MET A 1 3.12 16.77 -17.44
N ALA A 2 3.49 16.54 -16.18
CA ALA A 2 4.20 17.52 -15.36
C ALA A 2 5.57 16.96 -14.94
N ILE A 3 6.61 17.79 -14.97
CA ILE A 3 7.93 17.45 -14.45
C ILE A 3 8.09 18.14 -13.11
N ARG A 4 8.27 17.36 -12.03
CA ARG A 4 8.59 17.91 -10.71
C ARG A 4 10.05 17.63 -10.37
N THR A 5 10.78 18.65 -9.96
CA THR A 5 12.16 18.52 -9.47
C THR A 5 12.16 18.37 -7.95
N ALA A 6 13.07 17.53 -7.44
CA ALA A 6 13.35 17.42 -6.01
C ALA A 6 14.84 17.16 -5.79
N GLY A 7 15.44 17.83 -4.82
CA GLY A 7 16.86 17.67 -4.46
C GLY A 7 17.59 18.99 -4.23
N SER A 8 18.82 18.91 -3.70
CA SER A 8 19.81 20.00 -3.79
C SER A 8 20.37 20.06 -5.22
N PRO A 9 21.09 21.13 -5.62
CA PRO A 9 21.64 21.27 -6.98
C PRO A 9 22.52 20.10 -7.45
N SER A 10 23.15 19.37 -6.52
CA SER A 10 23.98 18.20 -6.78
C SER A 10 23.21 16.88 -6.88
N ASP A 11 21.95 16.83 -6.42
CA ASP A 11 21.11 15.63 -6.33
C ASP A 11 19.78 15.79 -7.07
N MET A 12 19.70 16.68 -8.05
CA MET A 12 18.48 16.96 -8.78
C MET A 12 18.03 15.72 -9.57
N PHE A 13 16.85 15.19 -9.24
CA PHE A 13 16.15 14.21 -10.06
C PHE A 13 14.81 14.78 -10.51
N ALA A 14 14.47 14.52 -11.77
CA ALA A 14 13.20 14.92 -12.34
C ALA A 14 12.22 13.74 -12.26
N VAL A 15 11.02 14.00 -11.76
CA VAL A 15 9.93 13.04 -11.69
C VAL A 15 8.95 13.34 -12.81
N LEU A 16 8.74 12.36 -13.71
CA LEU A 16 7.73 12.45 -14.77
C LEU A 16 6.39 12.00 -14.22
N LEU A 17 5.38 12.86 -14.31
CA LEU A 17 4.00 12.57 -13.92
C LEU A 17 3.09 12.58 -15.16
N SER A 18 2.25 11.56 -15.29
CA SER A 18 1.16 11.50 -16.28
C SER A 18 0.09 12.58 -15.99
N GLY A 19 -0.89 12.75 -16.89
CA GLY A 19 -2.05 13.65 -16.70
C GLY A 19 -2.81 13.40 -15.40
N ASP A 20 -2.82 12.15 -14.91
CA ASP A 20 -3.46 11.73 -13.65
C ASP A 20 -2.51 11.73 -12.44
N ASP A 21 -1.41 12.48 -12.48
CA ASP A 21 -0.35 12.47 -11.45
C ASP A 21 0.26 11.08 -11.16
N ARG A 22 0.10 10.11 -12.07
CA ARG A 22 0.76 8.80 -11.98
C ARG A 22 2.25 8.95 -12.20
N TRP A 23 3.03 8.34 -11.31
CA TRP A 23 4.48 8.35 -11.41
C TRP A 23 4.95 7.49 -12.59
N LEU A 24 5.70 8.10 -13.52
CA LEU A 24 6.19 7.42 -14.73
C LEU A 24 7.67 7.01 -14.65
N GLY A 25 8.45 7.60 -13.74
CA GLY A 25 9.86 7.27 -13.62
C GLY A 25 10.70 8.40 -13.01
N ARG A 26 11.96 8.09 -12.78
CA ARG A 26 12.97 9.02 -12.25
C ARG A 26 14.01 9.28 -13.32
N LEU A 27 14.22 10.55 -13.67
CA LEU A 27 15.35 10.97 -14.48
C LEU A 27 16.57 11.11 -13.57
N LEU A 28 17.64 10.39 -13.89
CA LEU A 28 18.95 10.51 -13.27
C LEU A 28 19.82 11.46 -14.09
N PRO A 29 20.67 12.27 -13.43
CA PRO A 29 21.64 13.09 -14.12
C PRO A 29 22.62 12.21 -14.94
N PRO A 30 23.21 12.77 -16.01
CA PRO A 30 24.23 12.07 -16.76
C PRO A 30 25.46 11.77 -15.89
N SER A 31 26.09 10.60 -16.10
CA SER A 31 27.40 10.28 -15.54
C SER A 31 28.50 10.65 -16.54
N GLY A 32 29.11 11.83 -16.38
CA GLY A 32 30.08 12.37 -17.35
C GLY A 32 29.39 12.94 -18.59
N ASP A 33 29.99 12.75 -19.78
CA ASP A 33 29.48 13.25 -21.06
C ASP A 33 28.34 12.40 -21.67
N GLY A 34 27.85 11.40 -20.92
CA GLY A 34 26.77 10.52 -21.36
C GLY A 34 25.38 11.19 -21.31
N PRO A 35 24.35 10.60 -21.94
CA PRO A 35 22.98 11.07 -21.79
C PRO A 35 22.44 10.79 -20.37
N PRO A 36 21.44 11.55 -19.89
CA PRO A 36 20.73 11.23 -18.65
C PRO A 36 20.00 9.88 -18.76
N TRP A 37 19.69 9.27 -17.62
CA TRP A 37 19.07 7.93 -17.58
C TRP A 37 17.65 7.99 -17.02
N LEU A 38 16.74 7.16 -17.54
CA LEU A 38 15.39 6.97 -17.02
C LEU A 38 15.30 5.66 -16.24
N LEU A 39 14.89 5.75 -14.99
CA LEU A 39 14.57 4.61 -14.12
C LEU A 39 13.06 4.40 -14.07
N PHE A 40 12.63 3.20 -14.45
CA PHE A 40 11.24 2.76 -14.39
C PHE A 40 11.03 1.77 -13.23
N PRO A 41 10.14 2.07 -12.27
CA PRO A 41 9.97 1.26 -11.06
C PRO A 41 9.25 -0.07 -11.26
N TRP A 42 8.46 -0.19 -12.33
CA TRP A 42 7.65 -1.36 -12.61
C TRP A 42 8.38 -2.37 -13.50
N SER A 43 9.63 -2.09 -13.89
CA SER A 43 10.44 -3.06 -14.63
C SER A 43 11.06 -4.08 -13.67
N PRO A 44 10.80 -5.40 -13.84
CA PRO A 44 11.53 -6.41 -13.11
C PRO A 44 13.01 -6.31 -13.53
N GLY A 45 13.85 -5.79 -12.63
CA GLY A 45 15.29 -5.59 -12.86
C GLY A 45 15.82 -4.16 -12.76
N LEU A 46 15.00 -3.13 -12.44
CA LEU A 46 15.43 -1.72 -12.37
C LEU A 46 16.32 -1.35 -13.56
N ALA A 47 15.81 -1.54 -14.78
CA ALA A 47 16.56 -1.17 -15.97
C ALA A 47 16.64 0.36 -16.04
N ALA A 48 17.81 0.92 -15.75
CA ALA A 48 18.14 2.27 -16.16
C ALA A 48 18.30 2.24 -17.69
N LEU A 49 17.54 3.08 -18.40
CA LEU A 49 17.65 3.19 -19.85
C LEU A 49 18.20 4.58 -20.21
N PRO A 50 19.14 4.70 -21.16
CA PRO A 50 19.59 6.00 -21.64
C PRO A 50 18.41 6.77 -22.21
N LEU A 51 18.28 8.06 -21.85
CA LEU A 51 17.26 8.94 -22.40
C LEU A 51 17.45 9.02 -23.92
N GLY A 52 16.37 8.81 -24.68
CA GLY A 52 16.41 8.76 -26.15
C GLY A 52 16.67 7.37 -26.74
N SER A 53 17.01 6.36 -25.93
CA SER A 53 17.07 4.99 -26.44
C SER A 53 15.67 4.50 -26.89
N PRO A 54 15.58 3.66 -27.95
CA PRO A 54 14.30 3.11 -28.39
C PRO A 54 13.53 2.38 -27.28
N LEU A 55 14.25 1.75 -26.35
CA LEU A 55 13.67 1.08 -25.18
C LEU A 55 13.10 2.07 -24.16
N ALA A 56 13.79 3.18 -23.88
CA ALA A 56 13.27 4.21 -22.98
C ALA A 56 11.99 4.83 -23.56
N LEU A 57 11.98 5.10 -24.87
CA LEU A 57 10.81 5.63 -25.58
C LEU A 57 9.63 4.65 -25.54
N ALA A 58 9.88 3.37 -25.80
CA ALA A 58 8.86 2.33 -25.72
C ALA A 58 8.31 2.17 -24.29
N ALA A 59 9.16 2.30 -23.27
CA ALA A 59 8.74 2.22 -21.86
C ALA A 59 7.87 3.41 -21.44
N VAL A 60 8.22 4.64 -21.86
CA VAL A 60 7.39 5.84 -21.63
C VAL A 60 6.05 5.69 -22.34
N SER A 61 6.05 5.25 -23.61
CA SER A 61 4.82 5.08 -24.40
C SER A 61 3.85 4.08 -23.78
N ARG A 62 4.32 2.92 -23.27
CA ARG A 62 3.46 1.93 -22.61
C ARG A 62 2.93 2.42 -21.26
N ALA A 63 3.71 3.23 -20.55
CA ALA A 63 3.31 3.74 -19.23
C ALA A 63 2.20 4.79 -19.32
N THR A 64 2.01 5.37 -20.50
CA THR A 64 0.98 6.37 -20.80
C THR A 64 -0.29 5.77 -21.41
N ASP A 65 -0.48 4.45 -21.40
CA ASP A 65 -1.67 3.76 -21.95
C ASP A 65 -2.98 4.14 -21.20
N GLU A 66 -3.49 5.35 -21.46
CA GLU A 66 -4.88 5.54 -21.86
C GLU A 66 -5.00 5.28 -23.37
N PRO A 67 -6.17 4.89 -23.89
CA PRO A 67 -6.43 4.88 -25.34
C PRO A 67 -6.51 6.32 -25.86
N ALA A 68 -5.37 7.02 -25.90
CA ALA A 68 -5.23 8.23 -26.67
C ALA A 68 -5.20 7.83 -28.14
N GLN A 69 -6.21 8.26 -28.89
CA GLN A 69 -6.27 8.15 -30.35
C GLN A 69 -5.20 9.01 -31.07
N GLY A 70 -4.02 9.22 -30.49
CA GLY A 70 -2.98 10.06 -31.07
C GLY A 70 -1.58 9.49 -30.82
N ARG A 71 -0.82 9.29 -31.90
CA ARG A 71 0.59 8.91 -31.85
C ARG A 71 1.43 10.11 -31.42
N GLY A 72 1.90 10.14 -30.18
CA GLY A 72 2.94 11.08 -29.76
C GLY A 72 4.35 10.59 -30.16
N ARG A 73 5.18 11.48 -30.71
CA ARG A 73 6.60 11.25 -30.97
C ARG A 73 7.43 12.27 -30.19
N LEU A 74 8.45 11.82 -29.48
CA LEU A 74 9.48 12.71 -28.97
C LEU A 74 10.22 13.33 -30.17
N SER A 75 10.05 14.63 -30.39
CA SER A 75 10.61 15.32 -31.55
C SER A 75 12.01 15.85 -31.26
N ALA A 76 12.25 16.37 -30.05
CA ALA A 76 13.55 16.91 -29.68
C ALA A 76 13.82 16.81 -28.16
N VAL A 77 15.09 16.59 -27.82
CA VAL A 77 15.63 16.82 -26.48
C VAL A 77 16.85 17.70 -26.66
N SER A 78 16.84 18.87 -26.02
CA SER A 78 17.97 19.80 -26.05
C SER A 78 18.48 20.05 -24.65
N VAL A 79 19.80 19.98 -24.48
CA VAL A 79 20.49 20.33 -23.24
C VAL A 79 21.37 21.53 -23.55
N GLN A 80 21.09 22.67 -22.91
CA GLN A 80 21.91 23.88 -23.05
C GLN A 80 22.31 24.38 -21.66
N GLY A 81 23.58 24.14 -21.28
CA GLY A 81 24.05 24.39 -19.92
C GLY A 81 23.30 23.50 -18.91
N SER A 82 22.68 24.13 -17.91
CA SER A 82 21.89 23.46 -16.86
C SER A 82 20.40 23.30 -17.20
N LYS A 83 19.98 23.64 -18.42
CA LYS A 83 18.59 23.55 -18.88
C LYS A 83 18.36 22.30 -19.71
N LEU A 84 17.32 21.54 -19.37
CA LEU A 84 16.80 20.44 -20.18
C LEU A 84 15.48 20.87 -20.80
N ALA A 85 15.41 20.92 -22.13
CA ALA A 85 14.18 21.13 -22.87
C ALA A 85 13.77 19.82 -23.55
N ILE A 86 12.51 19.43 -23.35
CA ILE A 86 11.90 18.26 -23.98
C ILE A 86 10.72 18.74 -24.83
N GLU A 87 10.77 18.47 -26.13
CA GLU A 87 9.65 18.68 -27.05
C GLU A 87 9.00 17.33 -27.41
N LEU A 88 7.72 17.23 -27.12
CA LEU A 88 6.88 16.10 -27.53
C LEU A 88 5.94 16.59 -28.62
N GLN A 89 6.07 16.07 -29.83
CA GLN A 89 5.08 16.25 -30.89
C GLN A 89 3.94 15.26 -30.68
N LEU A 90 2.73 15.79 -30.49
CA LEU A 90 1.48 15.06 -30.63
C LEU A 90 0.89 15.40 -32.01
N GLU A 91 -0.05 14.58 -32.51
CA GLU A 91 -0.61 14.74 -33.87
C GLU A 91 -1.19 16.13 -34.15
N ASP A 92 -1.69 16.82 -33.13
CA ASP A 92 -2.34 18.13 -33.24
C ASP A 92 -1.63 19.27 -32.50
N ARG A 93 -0.54 19.00 -31.76
CA ARG A 93 0.15 20.01 -30.93
C ARG A 93 1.57 19.61 -30.53
N SER A 94 2.46 20.60 -30.42
CA SER A 94 3.74 20.44 -29.73
C SER A 94 3.59 20.79 -28.25
N LEU A 95 4.04 19.90 -27.36
CA LEU A 95 4.20 20.18 -25.93
C LEU A 95 5.67 20.45 -25.63
N TRP A 96 5.93 21.59 -25.00
CA TRP A 96 7.27 21.99 -24.57
C TRP A 96 7.36 21.94 -23.05
N ALA A 97 8.39 21.28 -22.52
CA ALA A 97 8.73 21.30 -21.11
C ALA A 97 10.18 21.77 -20.94
N GLU A 98 10.38 22.92 -20.29
CA GLU A 98 11.69 23.43 -19.91
C GLU A 98 11.91 23.19 -18.42
N VAL A 99 12.96 22.44 -18.07
CA VAL A 99 13.38 22.24 -16.68
C VAL A 99 14.33 23.38 -16.33
N MET A 100 13.80 24.38 -15.61
CA MET A 100 14.60 25.50 -15.11
C MET A 100 15.23 25.15 -13.75
N PRO A 101 16.56 25.22 -13.60
CA PRO A 101 17.24 24.86 -12.35
C PRO A 101 17.06 25.87 -11.20
N ASP A 102 16.65 27.11 -11.48
CA ASP A 102 16.66 28.22 -10.49
C ASP A 102 15.29 28.85 -10.17
N VAL A 103 14.18 28.17 -10.47
CA VAL A 103 12.88 28.66 -9.98
C VAL A 103 12.76 28.32 -8.49
N GLN A 104 13.08 29.28 -7.62
CA GLN A 104 12.60 29.27 -6.24
C GLN A 104 11.08 29.39 -6.24
N LEU A 105 10.40 28.24 -6.30
CA LEU A 105 8.99 28.17 -5.97
C LEU A 105 8.82 28.65 -4.52
N PRO A 106 7.77 29.44 -4.20
CA PRO A 106 7.53 29.87 -2.83
C PRO A 106 7.52 28.65 -1.91
N THR A 107 8.36 28.68 -0.87
CA THR A 107 8.65 27.57 0.06
C THR A 107 7.47 27.19 0.97
N SER A 108 6.24 27.52 0.61
CA SER A 108 5.05 27.09 1.32
C SER A 108 4.57 25.75 0.76
N ASP A 109 5.03 24.70 1.42
CA ASP A 109 4.49 23.33 1.40
C ASP A 109 5.19 22.30 0.50
N ARG A 110 6.28 21.73 1.04
CA ARG A 110 7.00 20.57 0.46
C ARG A 110 6.25 19.24 0.60
N ARG A 111 4.96 19.23 0.97
CA ARG A 111 4.18 17.99 1.12
C ARG A 111 3.60 17.58 -0.24
N SER A 112 3.86 16.34 -0.65
CA SER A 112 3.27 15.77 -1.86
C SER A 112 1.78 15.43 -1.71
N TRP A 113 1.27 15.38 -0.47
CA TRP A 113 -0.14 15.10 -0.16
C TRP A 113 -0.58 15.93 1.06
N PRO A 114 -1.79 16.53 1.04
CA PRO A 114 -2.36 17.11 2.24
C PRO A 114 -2.50 16.02 3.30
N ARG A 115 -1.95 16.29 4.50
CA ARG A 115 -2.26 15.46 5.66
C ARG A 115 -3.59 15.93 6.17
N HIS A 116 -4.52 15.01 6.37
CA HIS A 116 -5.74 15.32 7.10
C HIS A 116 -5.40 15.25 8.59
N PRO A 117 -5.25 16.39 9.30
CA PRO A 117 -5.31 16.34 10.76
C PRO A 117 -6.65 15.73 11.11
N LYS A 118 -6.64 14.65 11.90
CA LYS A 118 -7.87 13.95 12.24
C LYS A 118 -8.81 14.91 12.98
N THR A 119 -9.91 15.29 12.33
CA THR A 119 -11.03 15.98 12.99
C THR A 119 -12.02 15.00 13.62
N HIS A 120 -11.99 13.69 13.28
CA HIS A 120 -13.04 12.75 13.71
C HIS A 120 -12.63 11.31 14.06
N THR A 121 -11.35 10.93 14.12
CA THR A 121 -10.96 9.60 14.61
C THR A 121 -10.16 9.67 15.90
N ASP A 122 -10.62 8.92 16.89
CA ASP A 122 -10.10 8.83 18.25
C ASP A 122 -8.56 8.64 18.26
N THR A 123 -7.87 9.50 19.02
CA THR A 123 -6.40 9.45 19.25
C THR A 123 -5.95 8.18 19.97
N ARG A 124 -6.89 7.29 20.28
CA ARG A 124 -6.69 6.03 20.99
C ARG A 124 -6.40 4.84 20.08
N VAL A 125 -6.49 4.95 18.76
CA VAL A 125 -6.21 3.80 17.87
C VAL A 125 -4.73 3.39 18.04
N PRO A 126 -4.46 2.21 18.63
CA PRO A 126 -3.11 1.69 18.72
C PRO A 126 -2.67 1.24 17.32
N VAL A 127 -1.45 1.59 16.95
CA VAL A 127 -0.77 1.07 15.77
C VAL A 127 0.33 0.17 16.24
N TYR A 128 0.28 -1.08 15.78
CA TYR A 128 1.25 -2.09 16.10
C TYR A 128 2.30 -2.08 15.01
N ILE A 129 3.55 -1.95 15.43
CA ILE A 129 4.70 -2.01 14.53
C ILE A 129 5.45 -3.29 14.84
N ASP A 130 5.59 -4.12 13.80
CA ASP A 130 6.58 -5.17 13.75
C ASP A 130 7.81 -4.61 13.00
N ALA A 131 8.90 -4.40 13.75
CA ALA A 131 10.17 -3.93 13.19
C ALA A 131 11.05 -5.10 12.69
N GLY A 132 10.45 -6.28 12.49
CA GLY A 132 11.09 -7.43 11.88
C GLY A 132 11.98 -8.21 12.86
N PRO A 133 12.77 -9.16 12.35
CA PRO A 133 13.44 -10.18 13.18
C PRO A 133 14.52 -9.60 14.11
N ARG A 134 15.00 -8.37 13.87
CA ARG A 134 15.99 -7.72 14.74
C ARG A 134 15.37 -7.10 15.99
N SER A 135 14.07 -6.82 15.96
CA SER A 135 13.33 -6.32 17.10
C SER A 135 12.41 -7.43 17.61
N ALA A 136 12.85 -8.18 18.63
CA ALA A 136 11.97 -9.12 19.33
C ALA A 136 10.80 -8.42 20.08
N ARG A 137 10.66 -7.10 19.96
CA ARG A 137 9.67 -6.29 20.65
C ARG A 137 8.72 -5.67 19.64
N ARG A 138 7.45 -6.07 19.73
CA ARG A 138 6.33 -5.35 19.12
C ARG A 138 6.20 -3.99 19.77
N LEU A 139 6.02 -2.95 18.96
CA LEU A 139 5.92 -1.58 19.42
C LEU A 139 4.48 -1.10 19.23
N VAL A 140 3.93 -0.45 20.26
CA VAL A 140 2.59 0.13 20.19
C VAL A 140 2.70 1.64 20.18
N GLY A 141 2.43 2.25 19.02
CA GLY A 141 2.41 3.69 18.82
C GLY A 141 0.98 4.22 18.78
N ARG A 142 0.78 5.49 19.14
CA ARG A 142 -0.50 6.18 18.91
C ARG A 142 -0.50 6.84 17.54
N LEU A 143 -1.57 6.64 16.79
CA LEU A 143 -1.77 7.31 15.51
C LEU A 143 -2.05 8.81 15.70
N VAL A 144 -1.23 9.65 15.06
CA VAL A 144 -1.36 11.13 15.11
C VAL A 144 -2.06 11.66 13.86
N ASP A 145 -1.65 11.18 12.69
CA ASP A 145 -2.17 11.62 11.41
C ASP A 145 -2.00 10.52 10.35
N THR A 146 -2.80 10.60 9.29
CA THR A 146 -2.73 9.70 8.14
C THR A 146 -2.77 10.50 6.85
N SER A 147 -2.21 9.91 5.79
CA SER A 147 -2.27 10.38 4.41
C SER A 147 -2.22 9.17 3.49
N PRO A 148 -2.60 9.29 2.21
CA PRO A 148 -2.43 8.20 1.24
C PRO A 148 -0.98 7.70 1.14
N GLY A 149 0.00 8.57 1.39
CA GLY A 149 1.42 8.25 1.31
C GLY A 149 2.08 7.76 2.61
N GLY A 150 1.34 7.70 3.73
CA GLY A 150 1.95 7.32 5.00
C GLY A 150 1.18 7.77 6.24
N LEU A 151 1.78 7.57 7.41
CA LEU A 151 1.15 7.86 8.69
C LEU A 151 2.14 8.47 9.69
N GLY A 152 1.61 9.20 10.67
CA GLY A 152 2.36 9.74 11.79
C GLY A 152 2.06 8.94 13.06
N LEU A 153 3.09 8.43 13.73
CA LEU A 153 2.97 7.74 15.01
C LEU A 153 3.63 8.54 16.12
N ARG A 154 3.11 8.40 17.33
CA ARG A 154 3.69 8.96 18.55
C ARG A 154 3.89 7.90 19.61
N PHE A 155 5.08 7.91 20.21
CA PHE A 155 5.47 7.07 21.33
C PHE A 155 5.72 7.94 22.57
N PRO A 156 5.38 7.47 23.77
CA PRO A 156 5.85 8.12 24.99
C PRO A 156 7.37 7.98 25.09
N MET A 157 8.04 8.97 25.69
CA MET A 157 9.51 9.04 25.72
C MET A 157 10.16 7.80 26.38
N GLN A 158 9.48 7.21 27.37
CA GLN A 158 9.95 6.00 28.07
C GLN A 158 9.80 4.72 27.24
N ALA A 159 8.91 4.72 26.24
CA ALA A 159 8.70 3.57 25.34
C ALA A 159 9.22 3.89 23.93
N GLU A 160 10.19 4.80 23.82
CA GLU A 160 10.71 5.18 22.52
C GLU A 160 11.41 3.96 21.88
N PRO A 161 10.93 3.52 20.70
CA PRO A 161 11.64 2.52 19.97
C PRO A 161 12.85 3.13 19.28
N ARG A 162 13.98 2.43 19.29
CA ARG A 162 15.17 2.80 18.53
C ARG A 162 15.01 2.41 17.06
N LEU A 163 14.01 2.97 16.39
CA LEU A 163 13.79 2.74 14.97
C LEU A 163 14.82 3.52 14.14
N CYS A 164 15.49 2.84 13.23
CA CYS A 164 16.45 3.47 12.33
C CYS A 164 15.73 4.14 11.16
N GLN A 165 16.27 5.24 10.66
CA GLN A 165 15.80 5.81 9.40
C GLN A 165 16.00 4.77 8.28
N ALA A 166 15.04 4.70 7.36
CA ALA A 166 15.00 3.69 6.29
C ALA A 166 14.79 2.22 6.75
N GLU A 167 14.51 1.98 8.03
CA GLU A 167 14.11 0.65 8.49
C GLU A 167 12.75 0.26 7.90
N LEU A 168 12.67 -0.98 7.38
CA LEU A 168 11.44 -1.55 6.85
C LEU A 168 10.60 -2.09 8.01
N LEU A 169 9.40 -1.55 8.15
CA LEU A 169 8.46 -1.90 9.20
C LEU A 169 7.22 -2.52 8.59
N LEU A 170 6.59 -3.45 9.29
CA LEU A 170 5.21 -3.83 9.03
C LEU A 170 4.35 -3.10 10.05
N CYS A 171 3.58 -2.11 9.60
CA CYS A 171 2.64 -1.40 10.45
C CYS A 171 1.26 -1.95 10.24
N SER A 172 0.66 -2.40 11.33
CA SER A 172 -0.65 -3.02 11.31
C SER A 172 -1.58 -2.26 12.26
N MET A 173 -2.75 -1.90 11.76
CA MET A 173 -3.71 -1.04 12.45
C MET A 173 -5.14 -1.45 12.13
N ILE A 174 -6.04 -1.33 13.10
CA ILE A 174 -7.47 -1.57 12.89
C ILE A 174 -8.10 -0.26 12.43
N LEU A 175 -8.63 -0.24 11.21
CA LEU A 175 -9.37 0.87 10.62
C LEU A 175 -10.76 0.36 10.27
N ASP A 176 -11.80 0.97 10.86
CA ASP A 176 -13.21 0.63 10.61
C ASP A 176 -13.52 -0.88 10.78
N GLY A 177 -12.96 -1.49 11.82
CA GLY A 177 -13.12 -2.92 12.13
C GLY A 177 -12.26 -3.87 11.28
N SER A 178 -11.56 -3.36 10.26
CA SER A 178 -10.66 -4.13 9.42
C SER A 178 -9.21 -3.93 9.84
N LEU A 179 -8.46 -5.02 9.99
CA LEU A 179 -7.02 -4.90 10.21
C LEU A 179 -6.30 -4.65 8.88
N VAL A 180 -5.59 -3.53 8.80
CA VAL A 180 -4.81 -3.10 7.66
C VAL A 180 -3.33 -3.20 8.00
N SER A 181 -2.61 -4.05 7.27
CA SER A 181 -1.14 -4.19 7.38
C SER A 181 -0.47 -3.55 6.18
N ARG A 182 0.42 -2.59 6.40
CA ARG A 182 1.20 -1.92 5.35
C ARG A 182 2.68 -1.98 5.65
N ARG A 183 3.48 -2.30 4.64
CA ARG A 183 4.92 -2.09 4.71
C ARG A 183 5.20 -0.61 4.74
N CYS A 184 5.96 -0.18 5.72
CA CYS A 184 6.26 1.20 5.98
C CYS A 184 7.77 1.40 6.08
N MET A 185 8.21 2.62 5.84
CA MET A 185 9.59 3.03 6.08
C MET A 185 9.60 4.28 6.93
N VAL A 186 10.51 4.34 7.91
CA VAL A 186 10.73 5.54 8.72
C VAL A 186 11.34 6.64 7.86
N ARG A 187 10.60 7.72 7.62
CA ARG A 187 11.09 8.90 6.89
C ARG A 187 11.77 9.92 7.78
N HIS A 188 11.15 10.23 8.91
CA HIS A 188 11.70 11.20 9.85
C HIS A 188 11.29 10.87 11.28
N ARG A 189 12.13 11.31 12.21
CA ARG A 189 11.93 11.24 13.66
C ARG A 189 11.98 12.65 14.22
N ARG A 190 11.01 13.02 15.05
CA ARG A 190 10.96 14.32 15.71
C ARG A 190 10.74 14.14 17.20
N LEU A 191 11.66 14.66 18.00
CA LEU A 191 11.49 14.78 19.45
C LEU A 191 10.42 15.83 19.76
N LEU A 192 9.51 15.49 20.67
CA LEU A 192 8.49 16.38 21.22
C LEU A 192 8.71 16.48 22.74
N PRO A 193 8.22 17.53 23.42
CA PRO A 193 8.36 17.65 24.88
C PRO A 193 7.80 16.46 25.66
N VAL A 194 6.85 15.74 25.06
CA VAL A 194 6.03 14.69 25.69
C VAL A 194 6.08 13.38 24.89
N GLY A 195 7.19 13.12 24.18
CA GLY A 195 7.42 11.86 23.46
C GLY A 195 8.14 12.03 22.12
N VAL A 196 8.04 11.01 21.28
CA VAL A 196 8.70 11.01 19.96
C VAL A 196 7.68 10.76 18.88
N ARG A 197 7.74 11.55 17.81
CA ARG A 197 6.91 11.38 16.61
C ARG A 197 7.72 10.77 15.48
N TYR A 198 7.21 9.71 14.89
CA TYR A 198 7.73 9.08 13.69
C TYR A 198 6.82 9.38 12.52
N GLY A 199 7.39 9.85 11.41
CA GLY A 199 6.71 9.93 10.14
C GLY A 199 7.06 8.71 9.30
N LEU A 200 6.09 7.86 9.02
CA LEU A 200 6.25 6.66 8.21
C LEU A 200 5.69 6.90 6.81
N ALA A 201 6.36 6.40 5.78
CA ALA A 201 5.82 6.32 4.42
C ALA A 201 5.44 4.88 4.09
N PHE A 202 4.30 4.70 3.43
CA PHE A 202 3.94 3.40 2.89
C PHE A 202 4.83 3.06 1.69
N LEU A 203 5.28 1.81 1.64
CA LEU A 203 6.02 1.27 0.51
C LEU A 203 5.06 0.47 -0.37
N GLY A 204 5.05 0.78 -1.67
CA GLY A 204 4.12 0.20 -2.62
C GLY A 204 2.76 0.90 -2.56
N THR A 205 2.57 1.91 -3.41
CA THR A 205 1.25 2.51 -3.69
C THR A 205 0.43 1.68 -4.67
N GLY A 206 1.00 0.58 -5.16
CA GLY A 206 0.25 -0.37 -5.97
C GLY A 206 -0.81 -1.02 -5.11
N THR A 207 -2.06 -0.84 -5.50
CA THR A 207 -3.18 -1.77 -5.28
C THR A 207 -2.89 -3.20 -5.80
N GLY A 208 -1.64 -3.52 -6.15
CA GLY A 208 -1.20 -4.84 -6.55
C GLY A 208 -1.20 -5.78 -5.35
N ALA A 209 -2.35 -6.43 -5.16
CA ALA A 209 -2.53 -7.87 -5.00
C ALA A 209 -1.45 -8.67 -4.24
N GLY A 210 -0.77 -8.10 -3.25
CA GLY A 210 -0.38 -8.88 -2.09
C GLY A 210 -1.70 -9.22 -1.41
N ALA A 211 -2.12 -10.49 -1.45
CA ALA A 211 -3.40 -10.96 -0.93
C ALA A 211 -3.77 -10.15 0.32
N ASP A 212 -4.79 -9.28 0.20
CA ASP A 212 -5.23 -8.45 1.31
C ASP A 212 -5.60 -9.41 2.42
N VAL A 213 -4.73 -9.51 3.41
CA VAL A 213 -4.96 -10.35 4.57
C VAL A 213 -6.05 -9.66 5.37
N ARG A 214 -7.30 -10.04 5.12
CA ARG A 214 -8.44 -9.58 5.88
C ARG A 214 -8.48 -10.37 7.18
N TYR A 215 -8.58 -9.62 8.27
CA TYR A 215 -8.83 -10.16 9.59
C TYR A 215 -10.21 -9.72 10.00
N GLU A 216 -10.98 -10.66 10.52
CA GLU A 216 -12.35 -10.44 10.95
C GLU A 216 -12.43 -10.52 12.47
N ALA A 217 -13.42 -9.83 13.05
CA ALA A 217 -13.79 -10.09 14.43
C ALA A 217 -14.12 -11.58 14.62
N GLN A 218 -13.92 -12.10 15.82
CA GLN A 218 -14.17 -13.50 16.14
C GLN A 218 -15.37 -13.63 17.07
N TRP A 219 -16.06 -14.77 16.99
CA TRP A 219 -17.16 -15.12 17.87
C TRP A 219 -17.14 -16.61 18.22
N THR A 220 -17.75 -16.95 19.35
CA THR A 220 -17.91 -18.33 19.81
C THR A 220 -19.36 -18.77 19.61
N CYS A 221 -19.58 -19.96 19.04
CA CYS A 221 -20.95 -20.46 18.85
C CYS A 221 -21.59 -20.84 20.20
N SER A 222 -22.61 -20.10 20.63
CA SER A 222 -23.35 -20.35 21.89
C SER A 222 -24.01 -21.72 21.98
N SER A 223 -24.16 -22.42 20.86
CA SER A 223 -24.91 -23.69 20.80
C SER A 223 -24.04 -24.93 20.79
N CYS A 224 -22.79 -24.83 20.33
CA CYS A 224 -21.86 -25.97 20.30
C CYS A 224 -20.46 -25.64 20.82
N GLY A 225 -20.20 -24.41 21.26
CA GLY A 225 -18.90 -23.97 21.77
C GLY A 225 -17.81 -23.86 20.71
N ALA A 226 -18.13 -23.96 19.42
CA ALA A 226 -17.11 -23.83 18.37
C ALA A 226 -16.45 -22.44 18.39
N ASP A 227 -15.12 -22.44 18.51
CA ASP A 227 -14.30 -21.24 18.68
C ASP A 227 -12.86 -21.44 18.12
N PRO A 228 -12.21 -20.40 17.57
CA PRO A 228 -12.81 -19.15 17.09
C PRO A 228 -13.59 -19.34 15.78
N LEU A 229 -14.55 -18.45 15.53
CA LEU A 229 -15.25 -18.32 14.25
C LEU A 229 -15.13 -16.89 13.75
N LEU A 230 -14.73 -16.72 12.49
CA LEU A 230 -14.73 -15.42 11.81
C LEU A 230 -16.14 -14.85 11.66
N ALA A 231 -16.33 -13.59 12.06
CA ALA A 231 -17.63 -12.95 12.19
C ALA A 231 -18.32 -12.77 10.83
N ASP A 232 -17.65 -12.24 9.82
CA ASP A 232 -18.29 -11.85 8.56
C ASP A 232 -18.39 -13.05 7.60
N SER A 233 -17.38 -13.92 7.62
CA SER A 233 -17.34 -15.16 6.86
C SER A 233 -18.30 -16.22 7.42
N HIS A 234 -18.41 -16.38 8.74
CA HIS A 234 -19.27 -17.38 9.38
C HIS A 234 -20.55 -16.78 9.98
N LEU A 235 -21.48 -16.37 9.13
CA LEU A 235 -22.84 -15.96 9.53
C LEU A 235 -23.63 -17.07 10.23
N HIS A 236 -23.27 -18.32 9.98
CA HIS A 236 -23.73 -19.54 10.65
C HIS A 236 -22.52 -20.36 11.10
N CYS A 237 -22.66 -21.09 12.19
CA CYS A 237 -21.58 -21.93 12.71
C CYS A 237 -21.29 -23.10 11.74
N PRO A 238 -20.07 -23.23 11.17
CA PRO A 238 -19.75 -24.33 10.25
C PRO A 238 -19.83 -25.72 10.89
N SER A 239 -19.70 -25.80 12.23
CA SER A 239 -19.84 -27.05 12.98
C SER A 239 -21.29 -27.53 13.15
N CYS A 240 -22.23 -26.66 13.56
CA CYS A 240 -23.59 -27.05 13.93
C CYS A 240 -24.73 -26.42 13.09
N GLY A 241 -24.42 -25.43 12.25
CA GLY A 241 -25.37 -24.76 11.36
C GLY A 241 -26.22 -23.67 12.01
N ARG A 242 -26.11 -23.44 13.33
CA ARG A 242 -26.86 -22.37 13.99
C ARG A 242 -26.39 -20.98 13.53
N PRO A 243 -27.29 -20.01 13.35
CA PRO A 243 -26.92 -18.64 13.00
C PRO A 243 -26.07 -18.01 14.11
N ARG A 244 -25.19 -17.09 13.71
CA ARG A 244 -24.51 -16.15 14.60
C ARG A 244 -25.59 -15.32 15.28
N GLY A 245 -25.93 -15.67 16.52
CA GLY A 245 -26.90 -14.93 17.31
C GLY A 245 -26.37 -13.53 17.66
N SER A 246 -26.94 -12.89 18.68
CA SER A 246 -26.43 -11.63 19.24
C SER A 246 -25.14 -11.79 20.06
N THR A 247 -24.39 -12.88 19.85
CA THR A 247 -23.18 -13.16 20.63
C THR A 247 -22.15 -12.07 20.38
N PRO A 248 -21.56 -11.47 21.44
CA PRO A 248 -20.58 -10.41 21.26
C PRO A 248 -19.41 -10.92 20.43
N THR A 249 -19.11 -10.19 19.36
CA THR A 249 -17.87 -10.38 18.60
C THR A 249 -16.73 -9.75 19.38
N ARG A 250 -15.65 -10.50 19.61
CA ARG A 250 -14.41 -9.98 20.16
C ARG A 250 -13.46 -9.70 19.01
N LEU A 251 -12.74 -8.57 19.07
CA LEU A 251 -11.60 -8.39 18.18
C LEU A 251 -10.48 -9.35 18.62
N PRO A 252 -9.97 -10.20 17.73
CA PRO A 252 -8.89 -11.11 18.09
C PRO A 252 -7.67 -10.35 18.62
N ASP A 253 -6.99 -10.94 19.60
CA ASP A 253 -5.65 -10.48 19.95
C ASP A 253 -4.69 -10.77 18.78
N TRP A 254 -3.52 -10.10 18.76
CA TRP A 254 -2.56 -10.24 17.67
C TRP A 254 -2.10 -11.68 17.42
N ASP A 255 -1.96 -12.47 18.48
CA ASP A 255 -1.56 -13.88 18.39
C ASP A 255 -2.74 -14.79 17.98
N GLU A 256 -3.97 -14.27 18.05
CA GLU A 256 -5.21 -14.92 17.64
C GLU A 256 -5.67 -14.47 16.24
N LEU A 257 -4.91 -13.61 15.58
CA LEU A 257 -5.23 -13.08 14.26
C LEU A 257 -5.18 -14.19 13.19
N LEU A 258 -6.33 -14.81 12.98
CA LEU A 258 -6.52 -15.76 11.90
C LEU A 258 -6.83 -15.00 10.61
N THR A 259 -5.99 -15.22 9.61
CA THR A 259 -6.28 -14.78 8.24
C THR A 259 -7.45 -15.57 7.70
N GLU A 260 -8.36 -14.94 6.95
CA GLU A 260 -9.54 -15.61 6.35
C GLU A 260 -9.15 -16.93 5.66
N GLY A 261 -8.08 -16.90 4.85
CA GLY A 261 -7.58 -18.06 4.10
C GLY A 261 -6.89 -19.15 4.95
N ALA A 262 -6.48 -18.87 6.18
CA ALA A 262 -5.86 -19.85 7.08
C ALA A 262 -6.83 -20.43 8.11
N HIS A 263 -8.08 -19.99 8.13
CA HIS A 263 -9.06 -20.49 9.10
C HIS A 263 -9.44 -21.94 8.80
N ARG A 264 -9.53 -22.79 9.84
CA ARG A 264 -9.78 -24.24 9.70
C ARG A 264 -11.08 -24.62 8.95
N PHE A 265 -12.02 -23.69 8.85
CA PHE A 265 -13.27 -23.87 8.11
C PHE A 265 -13.26 -23.24 6.72
N THR A 266 -12.30 -22.38 6.40
CA THR A 266 -12.16 -21.74 5.08
C THR A 266 -11.34 -22.63 4.15
N GLY A 267 -11.81 -22.81 2.91
CA GLY A 267 -11.15 -23.64 1.91
C GLY A 267 -12.10 -23.98 0.77
N SER A 268 -11.65 -24.80 -0.18
CA SER A 268 -12.42 -25.17 -1.38
C SER A 268 -12.82 -26.64 -1.44
N ALA A 269 -12.71 -27.35 -0.32
CA ALA A 269 -12.86 -28.80 -0.29
C ALA A 269 -14.33 -29.27 -0.37
N ARG A 270 -15.28 -28.39 -0.02
CA ARG A 270 -16.74 -28.63 -0.09
C ARG A 270 -17.42 -27.40 -0.65
N THR A 271 -18.42 -27.59 -1.50
CA THR A 271 -19.26 -26.50 -2.02
C THR A 271 -20.68 -26.64 -1.49
N CYS A 272 -21.24 -25.56 -0.98
CA CYS A 272 -22.63 -25.53 -0.55
C CYS A 272 -23.55 -25.59 -1.77
N LEU A 273 -24.38 -26.63 -1.88
CA LEU A 273 -25.34 -26.79 -2.97
C LEU A 273 -26.45 -25.73 -2.98
N ARG A 274 -26.65 -25.00 -1.87
CA ARG A 274 -27.69 -23.97 -1.77
C ARG A 274 -27.23 -22.58 -2.20
N CYS A 275 -26.02 -22.18 -1.82
CA CYS A 275 -25.53 -20.81 -2.05
C CYS A 275 -24.20 -20.74 -2.81
N GLY A 276 -23.61 -21.88 -3.21
CA GLY A 276 -22.36 -21.93 -3.96
C GLY A 276 -21.09 -21.63 -3.15
N ALA A 277 -21.20 -21.22 -1.88
CA ALA A 277 -20.04 -20.91 -1.04
C ALA A 277 -19.15 -22.15 -0.81
N ALA A 278 -17.84 -21.95 -0.91
CA ALA A 278 -16.84 -22.99 -0.72
C ALA A 278 -16.31 -23.00 0.73
N TRP A 279 -16.09 -24.19 1.27
CA TRP A 279 -15.65 -24.42 2.65
C TRP A 279 -14.60 -25.53 2.75
N ALA A 280 -13.82 -25.52 3.83
CA ALA A 280 -12.88 -26.58 4.15
C ALA A 280 -13.59 -27.91 4.47
N GLY A 281 -12.84 -29.01 4.41
CA GLY A 281 -13.35 -30.36 4.70
C GLY A 281 -13.85 -30.54 6.15
N LEU A 282 -13.39 -29.69 7.08
CA LEU A 282 -13.84 -29.70 8.47
C LEU A 282 -15.24 -29.11 8.67
N ALA A 283 -15.73 -28.28 7.74
CA ALA A 283 -17.06 -27.69 7.83
C ALA A 283 -18.15 -28.74 7.58
N ARG A 284 -19.11 -28.85 8.50
CA ARG A 284 -20.28 -29.76 8.41
C ARG A 284 -21.50 -29.05 7.85
N ASN A 285 -21.59 -27.74 8.05
CA ASN A 285 -22.64 -26.86 7.58
C ASN A 285 -22.00 -25.65 6.90
N CYS A 286 -22.72 -25.03 5.97
CA CYS A 286 -22.28 -23.85 5.27
C CYS A 286 -22.18 -22.68 6.24
N GLY A 287 -20.99 -22.07 6.36
CA GLY A 287 -20.78 -20.89 7.21
C GLY A 287 -21.63 -19.69 6.78
N HIS A 288 -22.04 -19.61 5.51
CA HIS A 288 -22.88 -18.52 5.00
C HIS A 288 -24.38 -18.70 5.29
N CYS A 289 -24.98 -19.85 4.90
CA CYS A 289 -26.44 -20.05 4.96
C CYS A 289 -26.93 -21.14 5.94
N GLY A 290 -26.04 -21.78 6.69
CA GLY A 290 -26.37 -22.80 7.69
C GLY A 290 -26.75 -24.17 7.14
N THR A 291 -26.93 -24.33 5.82
CA THR A 291 -27.30 -25.61 5.19
C THR A 291 -26.19 -26.65 5.33
N ARG A 292 -26.58 -27.89 5.64
CA ARG A 292 -25.66 -29.03 5.76
C ARG A 292 -24.84 -29.22 4.47
N LEU A 293 -23.53 -29.36 4.60
CA LEU A 293 -22.65 -29.62 3.46
C LEU A 293 -22.66 -31.11 3.10
N PRO A 294 -22.52 -31.46 1.81
CA PRO A 294 -22.38 -32.86 1.39
C PRO A 294 -21.16 -33.50 2.05
N ARG A 295 -21.27 -34.79 2.40
CA ARG A 295 -20.13 -35.56 2.94
C ARG A 295 -19.08 -35.72 1.84
N GLN A 296 -17.83 -35.39 2.14
CA GLN A 296 -16.72 -35.76 1.25
C GLN A 296 -16.58 -37.28 1.20
N GLY A 297 -16.45 -37.83 0.00
CA GLY A 297 -16.14 -39.25 -0.20
C GLY A 297 -17.32 -40.14 -0.61
N LEU A 298 -18.49 -39.57 -0.92
CA LEU A 298 -19.47 -40.27 -1.73
C LEU A 298 -19.55 -39.55 -3.07
N GLY A 299 -18.60 -39.89 -3.96
CA GLY A 299 -18.94 -39.91 -5.38
C GLY A 299 -20.14 -40.85 -5.57
N PRO A 300 -20.92 -40.68 -6.65
CA PRO A 300 -22.00 -41.60 -6.97
C PRO A 300 -21.53 -43.07 -6.95
#